data_AF-A0A357IT23-F1
#
_entry.id   AF-A0A357IT23-F1
#
_cell.length_a   1.000
_cell.length_b   1.000
_cell.length_c   1.000
_cell.angle_alpha   90.00
_cell.angle_beta   90.00
_cell.angle_gamma   90.00
#
_symmetry.space_group_name_H-M   'P 1'
#
loop_
_entity.id
_entity.type
_entity.pdbx_description
1 polymer ?
#
loop_
_entity_poly.entity_id
_entity_poly.type
_entity_poly.pdbx_seq_one_letter_code
_entity_poly.pdbx_strand_id
1 'polypeptide(L)'
;PIQDKLRSSEGGFLFFHVDQTLASLPWELLYEGTCFLADKFSIGKNIAGFWSESQRAERDRLRVLIIADPTEDLDWARQEGEGLLESLNADVSSDRIDVELLTGPRLGKLELLEAIRDRDIIHYAGHLHYDPRQKESGWLLPEGKILRAREIEKMGSLPGLVFSNSCMSMPDHLRRQELIGEDQTGNEGKLFNHLAGAFLRAGIASYIGTSWEIRDSSHTFEFALQFYRSLFEERSVGEAMFDARKHARQQFPVNDLTWAAYNLHGNPLTRIFRSGNRRTFDASRNILTSRKILQQYPYPISRLYRKFLDLQDGPDSDSRLMLSNLSRCFFHTLGICGSILFSNLESLKIRLPGLDHTLDFNAWTDEIFEGLNKVHSLGVELTAPGLVESFFLHRDNIEKLLKWSQSLTEEGEPPDAYMVTFQYLFDNLLTDLSFLGRYRMVYLKDAAGDALELRGQHLTEMRILPSQMENVQLSRSIMKSAGQLCFFNTSRRSLLSLSPYMRFDPSERELQYPLLGWSDEA
;
A
#
# COMPACT_ATOMS: atom_id res chain seq x y z
N PRO A 1 -30.26 5.45 25.71
CA PRO A 1 -30.13 6.61 24.82
C PRO A 1 -29.13 6.36 23.68
N ILE A 2 -29.00 7.24 22.66
CA ILE A 2 -28.03 7.02 21.56
C ILE A 2 -26.59 6.96 22.07
N GLN A 3 -26.26 7.75 23.09
CA GLN A 3 -24.96 7.76 23.75
C GLN A 3 -24.62 6.39 24.37
N ASP A 4 -25.57 5.74 25.05
CA ASP A 4 -25.33 4.40 25.63
C ASP A 4 -25.08 3.35 24.55
N LYS A 5 -25.77 3.45 23.40
CA LYS A 5 -25.54 2.55 22.25
C LYS A 5 -24.15 2.73 21.64
N LEU A 6 -23.69 3.97 21.51
CA LEU A 6 -22.34 4.29 21.02
C LEU A 6 -21.26 3.80 22.01
N ARG A 7 -21.52 3.97 23.31
CA ARG A 7 -20.66 3.48 24.39
C ARG A 7 -20.52 1.95 24.36
N SER A 8 -21.65 1.24 24.29
CA SER A 8 -21.68 -0.23 24.37
C SER A 8 -21.26 -0.96 23.09
N SER A 9 -21.16 -0.27 21.95
CA SER A 9 -20.68 -0.86 20.69
C SER A 9 -19.20 -1.27 20.80
N GLU A 10 -18.67 -2.13 19.93
CA GLU A 10 -17.24 -2.44 19.87
C GLU A 10 -16.50 -1.64 18.79
N GLY A 11 -17.22 -0.83 17.99
CA GLY A 11 -16.69 -0.07 16.86
C GLY A 11 -17.50 -0.31 15.58
N GLY A 12 -16.87 -0.07 14.43
CA GLY A 12 -17.48 -0.23 13.11
C GLY A 12 -17.59 1.08 12.34
N PHE A 13 -18.66 1.24 11.55
CA PHE A 13 -18.83 2.39 10.66
C PHE A 13 -19.95 3.30 11.15
N LEU A 14 -19.69 4.61 11.16
CA LEU A 14 -20.72 5.63 11.37
C LEU A 14 -20.76 6.55 10.17
N PHE A 15 -21.94 6.64 9.54
CA PHE A 15 -22.18 7.58 8.46
C PHE A 15 -23.21 8.62 8.91
N PHE A 16 -22.75 9.86 9.14
CA PHE A 16 -23.61 10.94 9.60
C PHE A 16 -24.27 11.65 8.42
N HIS A 17 -25.60 11.76 8.47
CA HIS A 17 -26.35 12.61 7.56
C HIS A 17 -26.68 13.92 8.28
N VAL A 18 -25.96 14.99 7.94
CA VAL A 18 -26.02 16.23 8.73
C VAL A 18 -26.66 17.37 7.95
N ASP A 19 -27.42 18.19 8.66
CA ASP A 19 -27.91 19.46 8.13
C ASP A 19 -26.75 20.42 7.83
N GLN A 20 -26.91 21.30 6.84
CA GLN A 20 -25.89 22.28 6.45
C GLN A 20 -25.45 23.17 7.61
N THR A 21 -26.37 23.52 8.52
CA THR A 21 -26.06 24.34 9.70
C THR A 21 -25.15 23.64 10.70
N LEU A 22 -25.10 22.31 10.68
CA LEU A 22 -24.30 21.48 11.57
C LEU A 22 -23.06 20.89 10.90
N ALA A 23 -22.82 21.20 9.63
CA ALA A 23 -21.68 20.71 8.86
C ALA A 23 -20.32 21.08 9.48
N SER A 24 -20.27 22.24 10.15
CA SER A 24 -19.06 22.74 10.81
C SER A 24 -18.66 21.97 12.06
N LEU A 25 -19.54 21.15 12.62
CA LEU A 25 -19.21 20.39 13.82
C LEU A 25 -18.29 19.21 13.48
N PRO A 26 -17.21 19.00 14.25
CA PRO A 26 -16.36 17.83 14.12
C PRO A 26 -17.03 16.63 14.82
N TRP A 27 -18.01 16.04 14.16
CA TRP A 27 -18.79 14.88 14.66
C TRP A 27 -17.91 13.71 15.08
N GLU A 28 -16.77 13.57 14.42
CA GLU A 28 -15.69 12.63 14.69
C GLU A 28 -15.12 12.77 16.11
N LEU A 29 -15.20 13.98 16.69
CA LEU A 29 -14.66 14.34 18.00
C LEU A 29 -15.73 14.43 19.08
N LEU A 30 -16.92 13.90 18.85
CA LEU A 30 -17.87 13.72 19.94
C LEU A 30 -17.31 12.71 20.95
N TYR A 31 -17.44 13.04 22.24
CA TYR A 31 -16.98 12.19 23.33
C TYR A 31 -18.17 11.42 23.91
N GLU A 32 -18.16 10.09 23.79
CA GLU A 32 -19.31 9.29 24.24
C GLU A 32 -19.32 9.04 25.75
N GLY A 33 -18.19 9.27 26.42
CA GLY A 33 -18.01 9.09 27.86
C GLY A 33 -16.69 8.42 28.24
N THR A 34 -16.13 7.60 27.34
CA THR A 34 -14.83 6.93 27.54
C THR A 34 -13.78 7.30 26.50
N CYS A 35 -14.18 7.53 25.24
CA CYS A 35 -13.30 7.93 24.15
C CYS A 35 -14.02 8.85 23.16
N PHE A 36 -13.26 9.42 22.22
CA PHE A 36 -13.84 10.11 21.08
C PHE A 36 -14.37 9.09 20.07
N LEU A 37 -15.41 9.43 19.31
CA LEU A 37 -15.97 8.52 18.31
C LEU A 37 -14.91 8.08 17.28
N ALA A 38 -14.02 8.98 16.86
CA ALA A 38 -12.93 8.68 15.92
C ALA A 38 -11.88 7.69 16.45
N ASP A 39 -11.79 7.48 17.77
CA ASP A 39 -10.88 6.48 18.35
C ASP A 39 -11.45 5.05 18.23
N LYS A 40 -12.73 4.91 17.84
CA LYS A 40 -13.46 3.64 17.85
C LYS A 40 -14.18 3.31 16.54
N PHE A 41 -14.60 4.32 15.78
CA PHE A 41 -15.38 4.14 14.57
C PHE A 41 -14.67 4.71 13.34
N SER A 42 -14.87 4.05 12.19
CA SER A 42 -14.61 4.60 10.86
C SER A 42 -15.76 5.53 10.48
N ILE A 43 -15.50 6.83 10.44
CA ILE A 43 -16.54 7.85 10.35
C ILE A 43 -16.49 8.57 9.00
N GLY A 44 -17.66 8.76 8.41
CA GLY A 44 -17.87 9.71 7.32
C GLY A 44 -19.13 10.55 7.56
N LYS A 45 -19.28 11.66 6.84
CA LYS A 45 -20.48 12.51 6.89
C LYS A 45 -20.90 13.00 5.50
N ASN A 46 -22.18 13.29 5.32
CA ASN A 46 -22.69 14.04 4.18
C ASN A 46 -23.45 15.28 4.65
N ILE A 47 -23.57 16.28 3.79
CA ILE A 47 -24.18 17.58 4.12
C ILE A 47 -25.45 17.75 3.30
N ALA A 48 -26.56 18.08 3.96
CA ALA A 48 -27.85 18.36 3.34
C ALA A 48 -28.33 17.26 2.37
N GLY A 49 -28.00 15.99 2.68
CA GLY A 49 -28.35 14.84 1.85
C GLY A 49 -27.56 14.72 0.54
N PHE A 50 -26.62 15.63 0.27
CA PHE A 50 -25.72 15.52 -0.89
C PHE A 50 -24.68 14.44 -0.64
N TRP A 51 -24.91 13.28 -1.22
CA TRP A 51 -23.95 12.20 -1.34
C TRP A 51 -24.18 11.51 -2.69
N SER A 52 -23.08 11.15 -3.36
CA SER A 52 -23.12 10.29 -4.54
C SER A 52 -22.42 9.00 -4.20
N GLU A 53 -23.05 7.88 -4.51
CA GLU A 53 -22.32 6.63 -4.69
C GLU A 53 -21.40 6.83 -5.91
N SER A 54 -20.16 6.32 -5.86
CA SER A 54 -19.25 6.44 -6.99
C SER A 54 -19.86 5.73 -8.20
N GLN A 55 -20.32 6.50 -9.20
CA GLN A 55 -20.88 5.97 -10.44
C GLN A 55 -19.79 5.61 -11.47
N ARG A 56 -18.51 5.81 -11.12
CA ARG A 56 -17.41 5.53 -12.05
C ARG A 56 -17.21 4.02 -12.19
N ALA A 57 -17.11 3.57 -13.44
CA ALA A 57 -16.75 2.18 -13.73
C ALA A 57 -15.42 1.84 -13.04
N GLU A 58 -15.36 0.68 -12.39
CA GLU A 58 -14.13 0.20 -11.77
C GLU A 58 -13.01 0.14 -12.81
N ARG A 59 -11.85 0.69 -12.46
CA ARG A 59 -10.64 0.66 -13.28
C ARG A 59 -9.63 -0.31 -12.69
N ASP A 60 -8.98 -1.08 -13.56
CA ASP A 60 -7.89 -1.98 -13.16
C ASP A 60 -6.64 -1.19 -12.72
N ARG A 61 -6.45 0.00 -13.29
CA ARG A 61 -5.38 0.95 -12.98
C ARG A 61 -5.96 2.31 -12.60
N LEU A 62 -5.81 2.69 -11.32
CA LEU A 62 -6.26 4.00 -10.82
C LEU A 62 -5.28 5.10 -11.23
N ARG A 63 -5.80 6.24 -11.67
CA ARG A 63 -4.99 7.42 -11.98
C ARG A 63 -5.03 8.39 -10.81
N VAL A 64 -3.88 8.58 -10.17
CA VAL A 64 -3.66 9.47 -9.04
C VAL A 64 -2.98 10.73 -9.53
N LEU A 65 -3.56 11.89 -9.25
CA LEU A 65 -2.94 13.18 -9.47
C LEU A 65 -2.58 13.79 -8.13
N ILE A 66 -1.29 14.10 -7.95
CA ILE A 66 -0.75 14.79 -6.79
C ILE A 66 -0.42 16.22 -7.24
N ILE A 67 -1.01 17.21 -6.57
CA ILE A 67 -0.73 18.63 -6.76
C ILE A 67 -0.09 19.11 -5.46
N ALA A 68 1.16 19.53 -5.53
CA ALA A 68 1.93 19.88 -4.34
C ALA A 68 2.63 21.22 -4.52
N ASP A 69 2.49 22.07 -3.49
CA ASP A 69 3.13 23.39 -3.39
C ASP A 69 3.09 24.18 -4.71
N PRO A 70 1.88 24.49 -5.23
CA PRO A 70 1.76 25.22 -6.49
C PRO A 70 2.37 26.63 -6.39
N THR A 71 2.45 27.21 -5.20
CA THR A 71 2.95 28.56 -4.93
C THR A 71 4.46 28.63 -4.62
N GLU A 72 5.13 27.49 -4.44
CA GLU A 72 6.55 27.37 -4.07
C GLU A 72 6.93 28.08 -2.77
N ASP A 73 6.03 28.07 -1.79
CA ASP A 73 6.20 28.72 -0.49
C ASP A 73 5.88 27.80 0.71
N LEU A 74 5.69 26.50 0.46
CA LEU A 74 5.39 25.48 1.46
C LEU A 74 6.34 24.27 1.32
N ASP A 75 7.47 24.34 2.04
CA ASP A 75 8.53 23.32 1.99
C ASP A 75 8.02 21.89 2.27
N TRP A 76 7.12 21.72 3.27
CA TRP A 76 6.60 20.40 3.60
C TRP A 76 5.52 19.94 2.63
N ALA A 77 4.73 20.82 2.05
CA ALA A 77 3.78 20.46 0.99
C ALA A 77 4.50 19.92 -0.25
N ARG A 78 5.66 20.50 -0.61
CA ARG A 78 6.52 19.97 -1.68
C ARG A 78 7.04 18.57 -1.33
N GLN A 79 7.60 18.42 -0.12
CA GLN A 79 8.10 17.13 0.37
C GLN A 79 6.99 16.08 0.47
N GLU A 80 5.77 16.49 0.83
CA GLU A 80 4.59 15.63 0.85
C GLU A 80 4.29 15.09 -0.55
N GLY A 81 4.25 15.96 -1.56
CA GLY A 81 4.00 15.54 -2.94
C GLY A 81 5.06 14.58 -3.49
N GLU A 82 6.33 14.93 -3.31
CA GLU A 82 7.47 14.11 -3.75
C GLU A 82 7.52 12.78 -2.98
N GLY A 83 7.34 12.82 -1.67
CA GLY A 83 7.34 11.65 -0.79
C GLY A 83 6.18 10.70 -1.03
N LEU A 84 4.99 11.23 -1.33
CA LEU A 84 3.84 10.43 -1.77
C LEU A 84 4.10 9.80 -3.13
N LEU A 85 4.62 10.55 -4.11
CA LEU A 85 4.97 9.98 -5.43
C LEU A 85 5.95 8.82 -5.29
N GLU A 86 7.02 9.00 -4.52
CA GLU A 86 8.03 7.96 -4.28
C GLU A 86 7.41 6.74 -3.57
N SER A 87 6.69 6.99 -2.47
CA SER A 87 6.12 5.91 -1.65
C SER A 87 5.06 5.12 -2.41
N LEU A 88 4.17 5.78 -3.15
CA LEU A 88 3.12 5.09 -3.90
C LEU A 88 3.68 4.25 -5.03
N ASN A 89 4.66 4.76 -5.79
CA ASN A 89 5.32 3.98 -6.84
C ASN A 89 6.14 2.80 -6.28
N ALA A 90 6.61 2.89 -5.03
CA ALA A 90 7.30 1.81 -4.35
C ALA A 90 6.35 0.75 -3.77
N ASP A 91 5.27 1.20 -3.12
CA ASP A 91 4.38 0.34 -2.32
C ASP A 91 3.31 -0.35 -3.19
N VAL A 92 2.92 0.27 -4.31
CA VAL A 92 1.83 -0.21 -5.19
C VAL A 92 2.32 -0.46 -6.61
N SER A 93 1.87 -1.55 -7.23
CA SER A 93 2.28 -1.91 -8.60
C SER A 93 1.90 -0.82 -9.61
N SER A 94 2.80 -0.50 -10.54
CA SER A 94 2.54 0.40 -11.68
C SER A 94 1.40 -0.08 -12.60
N ASP A 95 1.07 -1.37 -12.55
CA ASP A 95 -0.08 -1.93 -13.27
C ASP A 95 -1.42 -1.53 -12.61
N ARG A 96 -1.38 -1.14 -11.34
CA ARG A 96 -2.54 -0.89 -10.47
C ARG A 96 -2.76 0.59 -10.20
N ILE A 97 -1.70 1.40 -10.25
CA ILE A 97 -1.79 2.85 -10.17
C ILE A 97 -0.92 3.55 -11.22
N ASP A 98 -1.34 4.75 -11.57
CA ASP A 98 -0.60 5.70 -12.40
C ASP A 98 -0.54 7.01 -11.61
N VAL A 99 0.64 7.40 -11.15
CA VAL A 99 0.80 8.58 -10.28
C VAL A 99 1.48 9.70 -11.05
N GLU A 100 0.81 10.83 -11.14
CA GLU A 100 1.32 12.06 -11.75
C GLU A 100 1.48 13.13 -10.67
N LEU A 101 2.64 13.80 -10.65
CA LEU A 101 2.94 14.89 -9.73
C LEU A 101 3.05 16.20 -10.50
N LEU A 102 2.26 17.20 -10.09
CA LEU A 102 2.33 18.57 -10.57
C LEU A 102 2.82 19.49 -9.44
N THR A 103 3.90 20.22 -9.71
CA THR A 103 4.50 21.20 -8.79
C THR A 103 4.89 22.49 -9.52
N GLY A 104 5.01 23.58 -8.76
CA GLY A 104 5.67 24.80 -9.21
C GLY A 104 4.79 25.81 -9.97
N PRO A 105 5.36 26.99 -10.31
CA PRO A 105 4.63 28.21 -10.62
C PRO A 105 4.05 28.25 -12.03
N ARG A 106 4.39 27.27 -12.87
CA ARG A 106 3.88 27.19 -14.24
C ARG A 106 2.48 26.60 -14.32
N LEU A 107 1.97 26.05 -13.22
CA LEU A 107 0.67 25.38 -13.19
C LEU A 107 -0.46 26.39 -13.45
N GLY A 108 -0.91 26.44 -14.69
CA GLY A 108 -2.05 27.25 -15.09
C GLY A 108 -3.36 26.67 -14.58
N LYS A 109 -4.35 27.53 -14.35
CA LYS A 109 -5.70 27.10 -13.97
C LYS A 109 -6.36 26.17 -14.99
N LEU A 110 -6.16 26.43 -16.29
CA LEU A 110 -6.69 25.59 -17.37
C LEU A 110 -5.97 24.23 -17.43
N GLU A 111 -4.64 24.22 -17.30
CA GLU A 111 -3.85 22.99 -17.24
C GLU A 111 -4.26 22.12 -16.06
N LEU A 112 -4.51 22.74 -14.89
CA LEU A 112 -4.96 22.01 -13.72
C LEU A 112 -6.38 21.41 -13.91
N LEU A 113 -7.32 22.18 -14.48
CA LEU A 113 -8.64 21.66 -14.81
C LEU A 113 -8.55 20.49 -15.81
N GLU A 114 -7.66 20.58 -16.81
CA GLU A 114 -7.42 19.51 -17.77
C GLU A 114 -6.81 18.27 -17.11
N ALA A 115 -5.80 18.47 -16.25
CA ALA A 115 -5.15 17.40 -15.50
C ALA A 115 -6.12 16.64 -14.60
N ILE A 116 -7.13 17.32 -14.03
CA ILE A 116 -8.12 16.71 -13.13
C ILE A 116 -9.11 15.79 -13.87
N ARG A 117 -9.48 16.10 -15.12
CA ARG A 117 -10.65 15.54 -15.82
C ARG A 117 -10.69 14.02 -15.86
N ASP A 118 -9.55 13.34 -15.89
CA ASP A 118 -9.48 11.87 -15.99
C ASP A 118 -8.77 11.17 -14.82
N ARG A 119 -8.81 11.79 -13.63
CA ARG A 119 -8.18 11.25 -12.42
C ARG A 119 -9.19 10.60 -11.52
N ASP A 120 -8.81 9.48 -10.93
CA ASP A 120 -9.62 8.71 -9.99
C ASP A 120 -9.43 9.23 -8.57
N ILE A 121 -8.20 9.66 -8.25
CA ILE A 121 -7.82 10.25 -6.97
C ILE A 121 -7.09 11.57 -7.24
N ILE A 122 -7.45 12.60 -6.50
CA ILE A 122 -6.70 13.86 -6.43
C ILE A 122 -6.17 14.03 -5.02
N HIS A 123 -4.87 14.24 -4.89
CA HIS A 123 -4.24 14.75 -3.70
C HIS A 123 -3.84 16.20 -3.93
N TYR A 124 -4.20 17.09 -3.01
CA TYR A 124 -3.79 18.49 -3.04
C TYR A 124 -3.10 18.84 -1.72
N ALA A 125 -1.87 19.34 -1.80
CA ALA A 125 -1.11 19.92 -0.71
C ALA A 125 -0.75 21.37 -1.06
N GLY A 126 -1.35 22.35 -0.39
CA GLY A 126 -1.10 23.76 -0.70
C GLY A 126 -2.05 24.73 0.01
N HIS A 127 -2.13 25.96 -0.49
CA HIS A 127 -2.96 26.99 0.13
C HIS A 127 -4.45 26.91 -0.25
N LEU A 128 -5.32 27.14 0.72
CA LEU A 128 -6.73 27.46 0.55
C LEU A 128 -6.88 28.98 0.56
N HIS A 129 -7.65 29.51 -0.39
CA HIS A 129 -8.06 30.91 -0.42
C HIS A 129 -9.58 31.02 -0.32
N TYR A 130 -10.06 31.98 0.45
CA TYR A 130 -11.47 32.33 0.54
C TYR A 130 -11.71 33.72 -0.07
N ASP A 131 -12.64 33.80 -1.02
CA ASP A 131 -13.08 35.03 -1.66
C ASP A 131 -14.34 35.55 -0.93
N PRO A 132 -14.23 36.54 -0.03
CA PRO A 132 -15.35 37.02 0.78
C PRO A 132 -16.43 37.71 -0.06
N ARG A 133 -16.08 38.22 -1.25
CA ARG A 133 -17.03 38.88 -2.15
C ARG A 133 -17.95 37.87 -2.81
N GLN A 134 -17.41 36.70 -3.16
CA GLN A 134 -18.16 35.61 -3.78
C GLN A 134 -18.67 34.58 -2.76
N LYS A 135 -18.21 34.67 -1.50
CA LYS A 135 -18.47 33.70 -0.44
C LYS A 135 -18.10 32.27 -0.85
N GLU A 136 -16.97 32.15 -1.55
CA GLU A 136 -16.50 30.89 -2.13
C GLU A 136 -15.03 30.62 -1.77
N SER A 137 -14.70 29.35 -1.53
CA SER A 137 -13.32 28.89 -1.29
C SER A 137 -12.74 28.21 -2.53
N GLY A 138 -11.42 28.21 -2.67
CA GLY A 138 -10.72 27.51 -3.74
C GLY A 138 -9.23 27.34 -3.48
N TRP A 139 -8.59 26.48 -4.26
CA TRP A 139 -7.15 26.28 -4.19
C TRP A 139 -6.40 27.48 -4.78
N LEU A 140 -5.44 28.01 -4.03
CA LEU A 140 -4.58 29.09 -4.48
C LEU A 140 -3.54 28.53 -5.45
N LEU A 141 -3.41 29.19 -6.59
CA LEU A 141 -2.50 28.87 -7.67
C LEU A 141 -1.50 30.03 -7.87
N PRO A 142 -0.47 29.84 -8.72
CA PRO A 142 0.47 30.89 -9.05
C PRO A 142 -0.20 32.19 -9.49
N GLU A 143 0.48 33.30 -9.22
CA GLU A 143 0.05 34.65 -9.61
C GLU A 143 -1.29 35.08 -8.96
N GLY A 144 -1.65 34.48 -7.82
CA GLY A 144 -2.88 34.80 -7.09
C GLY A 144 -4.16 34.28 -7.76
N LYS A 145 -4.03 33.35 -8.71
CA LYS A 145 -5.18 32.68 -9.34
C LYS A 145 -5.82 31.74 -8.33
N ILE A 146 -7.14 31.56 -8.43
CA ILE A 146 -7.90 30.68 -7.55
C ILE A 146 -8.66 29.68 -8.41
N LEU A 147 -8.44 28.39 -8.18
CA LEU A 147 -9.29 27.34 -8.72
C LEU A 147 -10.48 27.12 -7.78
N ARG A 148 -11.66 27.61 -8.18
CA ARG A 148 -12.86 27.50 -7.36
C ARG A 148 -13.54 26.16 -7.58
N ALA A 149 -14.20 25.65 -6.53
CA ALA A 149 -14.89 24.37 -6.61
C ALA A 149 -16.00 24.32 -7.67
N ARG A 150 -16.71 25.42 -7.94
CA ARG A 150 -17.72 25.49 -9.02
C ARG A 150 -17.13 25.28 -10.42
N GLU A 151 -15.83 25.53 -10.58
CA GLU A 151 -15.14 25.35 -11.86
C GLU A 151 -14.78 23.88 -12.06
N ILE A 152 -14.56 23.16 -10.95
CA ILE A 152 -14.39 21.72 -10.93
C ILE A 152 -15.73 21.02 -11.21
N GLU A 153 -16.82 21.51 -10.60
CA GLU A 153 -18.20 21.03 -10.84
C GLU A 153 -18.58 21.03 -12.34
N LYS A 154 -18.18 22.06 -13.08
CA LYS A 154 -18.53 22.20 -14.51
C LYS A 154 -17.75 21.28 -15.45
N MET A 155 -16.81 20.46 -14.96
CA MET A 155 -15.97 19.61 -15.82
C MET A 155 -16.62 18.29 -16.25
N GLY A 156 -17.70 17.85 -15.58
CA GLY A 156 -18.49 16.67 -15.95
C GLY A 156 -17.87 15.30 -15.65
N SER A 157 -16.55 15.18 -15.50
CA SER A 157 -15.85 13.97 -15.02
C SER A 157 -15.09 14.30 -13.74
N LEU A 158 -15.37 13.54 -12.67
CA LEU A 158 -14.91 13.83 -11.32
C LEU A 158 -14.18 12.65 -10.68
N PRO A 159 -13.21 12.93 -9.81
CA PRO A 159 -12.52 11.89 -9.07
C PRO A 159 -13.47 11.18 -8.09
N GLY A 160 -13.16 9.91 -7.80
CA GLY A 160 -13.83 9.18 -6.72
C GLY A 160 -13.39 9.69 -5.35
N LEU A 161 -12.17 10.24 -5.25
CA LEU A 161 -11.62 10.81 -4.03
C LEU A 161 -10.84 12.09 -4.28
N VAL A 162 -11.09 13.10 -3.44
CA VAL A 162 -10.22 14.25 -3.26
C VAL A 162 -9.70 14.26 -1.83
N PHE A 163 -8.38 14.26 -1.66
CA PHE A 163 -7.70 14.46 -0.38
C PHE A 163 -7.04 15.83 -0.40
N SER A 164 -7.48 16.74 0.46
CA SER A 164 -7.09 18.16 0.44
C SER A 164 -6.39 18.55 1.74
N ASN A 165 -5.07 18.54 1.71
CA ASN A 165 -4.20 19.17 2.71
C ASN A 165 -4.06 20.64 2.39
N SER A 166 -5.02 21.43 2.88
CA SER A 166 -5.07 22.86 2.58
C SER A 166 -4.86 23.73 3.81
N CYS A 167 -3.82 24.55 3.77
CA CYS A 167 -3.52 25.56 4.78
C CYS A 167 -4.20 26.90 4.40
N MET A 168 -4.78 27.63 5.34
CA MET A 168 -5.55 28.85 5.00
C MET A 168 -4.60 30.05 4.83
N SER A 169 -4.49 30.53 3.60
CA SER A 169 -3.68 31.71 3.25
C SER A 169 -4.47 33.02 3.50
N MET A 170 -4.58 33.44 4.75
CA MET A 170 -5.17 34.75 5.11
C MET A 170 -4.21 35.60 5.96
N PRO A 171 -4.05 36.90 5.65
CA PRO A 171 -3.38 37.84 6.55
C PRO A 171 -4.11 37.92 7.91
N ASP A 172 -3.35 37.90 9.01
CA ASP A 172 -3.85 37.87 10.40
C ASP A 172 -4.93 38.92 10.74
N HIS A 173 -4.88 40.08 10.09
CA HIS A 173 -5.83 41.18 10.32
C HIS A 173 -7.20 40.94 9.67
N LEU A 174 -7.25 40.27 8.51
CA LEU A 174 -8.50 39.84 7.87
C LEU A 174 -9.09 38.62 8.59
N ARG A 175 -8.21 37.74 9.10
CA ARG A 175 -8.58 36.57 9.92
C ARG A 175 -9.39 37.01 11.15
N ARG A 176 -8.92 38.07 11.83
CA ARG A 176 -9.57 38.63 13.02
C ARG A 176 -10.87 39.39 12.70
N GLN A 177 -10.99 39.98 11.51
CA GLN A 177 -12.15 40.78 11.13
C GLN A 177 -13.35 39.93 10.68
N GLU A 178 -13.14 38.80 10.00
CA GLU A 178 -14.23 37.87 9.66
C GLU A 178 -14.70 37.01 10.84
N LEU A 179 -13.82 36.72 11.81
CA LEU A 179 -14.22 36.12 13.09
C LEU A 179 -15.13 37.05 13.93
N ILE A 180 -15.19 38.35 13.60
CA ILE A 180 -15.90 39.41 14.36
C ILE A 180 -17.00 40.11 13.51
N GLY A 181 -17.15 39.76 12.22
CA GLY A 181 -18.19 40.32 11.35
C GLY A 181 -19.61 39.97 11.81
N GLU A 182 -20.61 40.81 11.47
CA GLU A 182 -21.98 40.92 12.05
C GLU A 182 -22.84 39.64 12.16
N ASP A 183 -22.35 38.50 11.67
CA ASP A 183 -22.88 37.17 12.00
C ASP A 183 -21.95 36.58 13.08
N GLN A 184 -22.31 36.78 14.37
CA GLN A 184 -21.52 36.47 15.59
C GLN A 184 -21.18 34.98 15.81
N THR A 185 -20.89 34.23 14.76
CA THR A 185 -20.45 32.85 14.81
C THR A 185 -19.07 32.78 14.15
N GLY A 186 -18.04 33.24 14.87
CA GLY A 186 -16.63 33.09 14.49
C GLY A 186 -16.25 31.62 14.31
N ASN A 187 -16.61 31.07 13.16
CA ASN A 187 -16.63 29.64 12.92
C ASN A 187 -15.82 29.34 11.66
N GLU A 188 -14.50 29.25 11.83
CA GLU A 188 -13.54 28.84 10.79
C GLU A 188 -14.01 27.54 10.10
N GLY A 189 -14.68 26.65 10.84
CA GLY A 189 -15.28 25.44 10.31
C GLY A 189 -16.29 25.69 9.16
N LYS A 190 -16.99 26.83 9.10
CA LYS A 190 -17.87 27.15 7.96
C LYS A 190 -17.08 27.30 6.65
N LEU A 191 -15.90 27.93 6.69
CA LEU A 191 -15.06 28.21 5.52
C LEU A 191 -14.50 26.93 4.89
N PHE A 192 -13.97 26.03 5.72
CA PHE A 192 -13.44 24.73 5.27
C PHE A 192 -14.55 23.80 4.77
N ASN A 193 -15.73 23.82 5.40
CA ASN A 193 -16.87 23.03 4.96
C ASN A 193 -17.53 23.57 3.69
N HIS A 194 -17.37 24.85 3.34
CA HIS A 194 -17.83 25.37 2.05
C HIS A 194 -17.10 24.72 0.87
N LEU A 195 -15.78 24.49 1.00
CA LEU A 195 -15.00 23.78 -0.03
C LEU A 195 -15.48 22.32 -0.15
N ALA A 196 -15.58 21.61 0.98
CA ALA A 196 -16.08 20.24 1.02
C ALA A 196 -17.47 20.11 0.40
N GLY A 197 -18.41 20.98 0.80
CA GLY A 197 -19.77 21.00 0.27
C GLY A 197 -19.84 21.29 -1.22
N ALA A 198 -18.92 22.10 -1.77
CA ALA A 198 -18.88 22.38 -3.20
C ALA A 198 -18.35 21.19 -4.01
N PHE A 199 -17.32 20.48 -3.53
CA PHE A 199 -16.89 19.23 -4.14
C PHE A 199 -17.96 18.12 -4.04
N LEU A 200 -18.70 18.04 -2.94
CA LEU A 200 -19.84 17.12 -2.82
C LEU A 200 -20.96 17.46 -3.80
N ARG A 201 -21.34 18.75 -3.94
CA ARG A 201 -22.35 19.19 -4.93
C ARG A 201 -21.91 18.92 -6.37
N ALA A 202 -20.60 18.99 -6.64
CA ALA A 202 -20.06 18.58 -7.93
C ALA A 202 -20.36 17.10 -8.23
N GLY A 203 -20.49 16.25 -7.21
CA GLY A 203 -20.74 14.82 -7.36
C GLY A 203 -19.54 13.94 -7.01
N ILE A 204 -18.53 14.49 -6.34
CA ILE A 204 -17.41 13.69 -5.80
C ILE A 204 -17.93 12.78 -4.69
N ALA A 205 -17.60 11.49 -4.79
CA ALA A 205 -18.08 10.48 -3.87
C ALA A 205 -17.43 10.57 -2.48
N SER A 206 -16.17 10.95 -2.42
CA SER A 206 -15.42 11.11 -1.18
C SER A 206 -14.50 12.34 -1.23
N TYR A 207 -14.61 13.20 -0.22
CA TYR A 207 -13.75 14.35 -0.02
C TYR A 207 -13.17 14.28 1.39
N ILE A 208 -11.86 14.42 1.53
CA ILE A 208 -11.16 14.52 2.80
C ILE A 208 -10.53 15.90 2.87
N GLY A 209 -10.75 16.59 3.97
CA GLY A 209 -10.13 17.88 4.27
C GLY A 209 -10.16 18.15 5.76
N THR A 210 -9.66 19.31 6.18
CA THR A 210 -9.53 19.67 7.59
C THR A 210 -10.65 20.60 8.07
N SER A 211 -11.00 20.51 9.35
CA SER A 211 -11.96 21.41 10.03
C SER A 211 -11.34 22.76 10.38
N TRP A 212 -10.01 22.82 10.49
CA TRP A 212 -9.24 24.00 10.83
C TRP A 212 -7.86 23.92 10.16
N GLU A 213 -7.06 24.97 10.33
CA GLU A 213 -5.72 25.06 9.77
C GLU A 213 -4.78 24.00 10.38
N ILE A 214 -4.12 23.25 9.51
CA ILE A 214 -3.01 22.37 9.86
C ILE A 214 -1.70 23.03 9.44
N ARG A 215 -0.63 22.77 10.19
CA ARG A 215 0.70 23.31 9.89
C ARG A 215 1.32 22.56 8.72
N ASP A 216 2.04 23.29 7.89
CA ASP A 216 2.96 22.71 6.92
C ASP A 216 4.12 22.04 7.67
N SER A 217 4.04 20.71 7.81
CA SER A 217 4.92 19.95 8.70
C SER A 217 5.02 18.49 8.28
N SER A 218 6.06 17.81 8.78
CA SER A 218 6.25 16.37 8.56
C SER A 218 5.07 15.52 9.00
N HIS A 219 4.38 15.89 10.09
CA HIS A 219 3.24 15.13 10.61
C HIS A 219 2.02 15.17 9.67
N THR A 220 1.82 16.28 8.95
CA THR A 220 0.77 16.41 7.92
C THR A 220 1.03 15.43 6.78
N PHE A 221 2.28 15.39 6.30
CA PHE A 221 2.73 14.41 5.31
C PHE A 221 2.57 12.97 5.81
N GLU A 222 3.09 12.65 6.99
CA GLU A 222 3.03 11.30 7.57
C GLU A 222 1.58 10.81 7.73
N PHE A 223 0.65 11.71 8.10
CA PHE A 223 -0.78 11.40 8.15
C PHE A 223 -1.33 11.01 6.78
N ALA A 224 -1.06 11.82 5.74
CA ALA A 224 -1.50 11.54 4.37
C ALA A 224 -0.88 10.24 3.83
N LEU A 225 0.40 10.01 4.10
CA LEU A 225 1.10 8.79 3.73
C LEU A 225 0.46 7.55 4.38
N GLN A 226 0.16 7.60 5.67
CA GLN A 226 -0.50 6.50 6.37
C GLN A 226 -1.90 6.24 5.82
N PHE A 227 -2.67 7.29 5.53
CA PHE A 227 -3.97 7.16 4.88
C PHE A 227 -3.86 6.41 3.55
N TYR A 228 -2.93 6.81 2.68
CA TYR A 228 -2.77 6.16 1.39
C TYR A 228 -2.27 4.73 1.48
N ARG A 229 -1.37 4.41 2.41
CA ARG A 229 -0.94 3.02 2.66
C ARG A 229 -2.13 2.14 2.99
N SER A 230 -2.96 2.54 3.97
CA SER A 230 -4.18 1.81 4.31
C SER A 230 -5.14 1.72 3.12
N LEU A 231 -5.34 2.82 2.38
CA LEU A 231 -6.23 2.83 1.20
C LEU A 231 -5.79 1.80 0.14
N PHE A 232 -4.49 1.71 -0.13
CA PHE A 232 -3.92 0.76 -1.10
C PHE A 232 -3.71 -0.66 -0.52
N GLU A 233 -3.93 -0.85 0.78
CA GLU A 233 -4.17 -2.16 1.42
C GLU A 233 -5.66 -2.57 1.36
N GLU A 234 -6.39 -2.02 0.38
CA GLU A 234 -7.80 -2.30 0.08
C GLU A 234 -8.78 -1.90 1.18
N ARG A 235 -8.35 -1.12 2.18
CA ARG A 235 -9.25 -0.56 3.19
C ARG A 235 -10.25 0.39 2.52
N SER A 236 -11.43 0.48 3.11
CA SER A 236 -12.36 1.56 2.76
C SER A 236 -11.78 2.92 3.17
N VAL A 237 -12.28 3.99 2.58
CA VAL A 237 -11.86 5.36 2.92
C VAL A 237 -12.02 5.67 4.41
N GLY A 238 -13.05 5.14 5.06
CA GLY A 238 -13.28 5.31 6.49
C GLY A 238 -12.27 4.56 7.34
N GLU A 239 -11.94 3.32 6.96
CA GLU A 239 -10.91 2.51 7.63
C GLU A 239 -9.52 3.15 7.47
N ALA A 240 -9.19 3.62 6.27
CA ALA A 240 -7.92 4.32 6.00
C ALA A 240 -7.79 5.60 6.82
N MET A 241 -8.89 6.37 6.95
CA MET A 241 -8.93 7.53 7.84
C MET A 241 -8.76 7.15 9.31
N PHE A 242 -9.40 6.07 9.75
CA PHE A 242 -9.27 5.57 11.11
C PHE A 242 -7.82 5.18 11.44
N ASP A 243 -7.16 4.44 10.54
CA ASP A 243 -5.77 4.02 10.70
C ASP A 243 -4.80 5.21 10.75
N ALA A 244 -5.00 6.21 9.88
CA ALA A 244 -4.19 7.44 9.88
C ALA A 244 -4.32 8.21 11.21
N ARG A 245 -5.54 8.33 11.76
CA ARG A 245 -5.75 8.94 13.09
C ARG A 245 -5.11 8.14 14.20
N LYS A 246 -5.27 6.82 14.18
CA LYS A 246 -4.66 5.93 15.17
C LYS A 246 -3.13 6.05 15.14
N HIS A 247 -2.53 6.10 13.96
CA HIS A 247 -1.10 6.33 13.80
C HIS A 247 -0.66 7.67 14.40
N ALA A 248 -1.33 8.76 14.02
CA ALA A 248 -1.03 10.10 14.54
C ALA A 248 -1.15 10.17 16.07
N ARG A 249 -2.19 9.56 16.65
CA ARG A 249 -2.39 9.46 18.11
C ARG A 249 -1.25 8.74 18.84
N GLN A 250 -0.62 7.77 18.18
CA GLN A 250 0.39 6.91 18.78
C GLN A 250 1.81 7.44 18.58
N GLN A 251 2.07 8.08 17.42
CA GLN A 251 3.43 8.44 17.01
C GLN A 251 3.71 9.94 17.13
N PHE A 252 2.71 10.81 17.03
CA PHE A 252 2.95 12.24 17.04
C PHE A 252 3.01 12.80 18.48
N PRO A 253 3.66 13.95 18.69
CA PRO A 253 3.66 14.63 19.98
C PRO A 253 2.24 14.90 20.50
N VAL A 254 2.06 14.85 21.82
CA VAL A 254 0.74 15.02 22.48
C VAL A 254 0.07 16.37 22.16
N ASN A 255 0.86 17.40 21.82
CA ASN A 255 0.37 18.73 21.44
C ASN A 255 0.08 18.87 19.94
N ASP A 256 0.29 17.82 19.15
CA ASP A 256 -0.05 17.79 17.73
C ASP A 256 -1.51 17.35 17.55
N LEU A 257 -2.30 18.21 16.89
CA LEU A 257 -3.73 18.01 16.69
C LEU A 257 -4.09 17.51 15.28
N THR A 258 -3.09 17.07 14.49
CA THR A 258 -3.30 16.54 13.13
C THR A 258 -4.31 15.39 13.14
N TRP A 259 -4.25 14.50 14.14
CA TRP A 259 -5.20 13.38 14.29
C TRP A 259 -6.66 13.83 14.38
N ALA A 260 -6.94 15.05 14.87
CA ALA A 260 -8.28 15.57 15.09
C ALA A 260 -8.77 16.44 13.92
N ALA A 261 -7.85 16.99 13.12
CA ALA A 261 -8.15 18.02 12.15
C ALA A 261 -8.99 17.55 10.97
N TYR A 262 -8.78 16.31 10.51
CA TYR A 262 -9.40 15.82 9.28
C TYR A 262 -10.89 15.48 9.45
N ASN A 263 -11.61 15.44 8.33
CA ASN A 263 -12.98 14.94 8.21
C ASN A 263 -13.13 14.20 6.89
N LEU A 264 -13.95 13.14 6.90
CA LEU A 264 -14.34 12.44 5.69
C LEU A 264 -15.77 12.85 5.30
N HIS A 265 -15.89 13.53 4.18
CA HIS A 265 -17.16 13.82 3.52
C HIS A 265 -17.45 12.74 2.48
N GLY A 266 -18.36 11.83 2.76
CA GLY A 266 -18.66 10.68 1.90
C GLY A 266 -19.00 9.43 2.71
N ASN A 267 -19.42 8.37 2.00
CA ASN A 267 -19.73 7.09 2.64
C ASN A 267 -18.42 6.44 3.14
N PRO A 268 -18.24 6.19 4.45
CA PRO A 268 -17.01 5.62 4.99
C PRO A 268 -16.73 4.19 4.51
N LEU A 269 -17.73 3.49 3.95
CA LEU A 269 -17.58 2.15 3.37
C LEU A 269 -17.05 2.18 1.92
N THR A 270 -16.89 3.36 1.31
CA THR A 270 -16.42 3.49 -0.07
C THR A 270 -15.04 2.86 -0.21
N ARG A 271 -14.89 1.91 -1.15
CA ARG A 271 -13.61 1.29 -1.49
C ARG A 271 -13.21 1.76 -2.87
N ILE A 272 -12.16 2.56 -2.94
CA ILE A 272 -11.64 3.12 -4.19
C ILE A 272 -10.66 2.14 -4.84
N PHE A 273 -9.88 1.46 -4.00
CA PHE A 273 -8.94 0.45 -4.42
C PHE A 273 -9.40 -0.92 -3.91
N ARG A 274 -9.50 -1.87 -4.83
CA ARG A 274 -9.72 -3.29 -4.53
C ARG A 274 -8.74 -4.10 -5.36
N SER A 275 -8.18 -5.16 -4.79
CA SER A 275 -7.51 -6.15 -5.62
C SER A 275 -8.57 -6.90 -6.41
N GLY A 276 -8.28 -7.12 -7.69
CA GLY A 276 -9.03 -8.03 -8.53
C GLY A 276 -9.14 -9.44 -7.93
N ASN A 277 -8.42 -9.76 -6.86
CA ASN A 277 -8.50 -11.04 -6.15
C ASN A 277 -9.79 -11.28 -5.35
N ARG A 278 -10.70 -10.29 -5.26
CA ARG A 278 -12.11 -10.51 -4.87
C ARG A 278 -13.08 -10.55 -6.04
N ARG A 279 -12.61 -10.38 -7.28
CA ARG A 279 -13.38 -10.82 -8.43
C ARG A 279 -13.36 -12.33 -8.38
N THR A 280 -14.54 -12.88 -8.13
CA THR A 280 -14.89 -14.25 -8.44
C THR A 280 -14.13 -14.67 -9.70
N PHE A 281 -13.41 -15.79 -9.57
CA PHE A 281 -12.84 -16.60 -10.64
C PHE A 281 -13.02 -16.01 -12.05
N ASP A 282 -11.90 -15.69 -12.69
CA ASP A 282 -11.74 -15.39 -14.11
C ASP A 282 -11.80 -13.91 -14.55
N ALA A 283 -10.81 -13.51 -15.37
CA ALA A 283 -10.69 -12.30 -16.21
C ALA A 283 -9.94 -11.01 -15.75
N SER A 284 -9.41 -10.85 -14.52
CA SER A 284 -8.59 -9.65 -14.22
C SER A 284 -7.36 -9.82 -13.31
N ARG A 285 -6.83 -11.03 -13.20
CA ARG A 285 -5.47 -11.17 -12.67
C ARG A 285 -4.54 -10.43 -13.63
N ASN A 286 -3.68 -9.55 -13.11
CA ASN A 286 -2.57 -8.99 -13.89
C ASN A 286 -1.85 -10.16 -14.52
N ILE A 287 -1.85 -10.24 -15.86
CA ILE A 287 -1.19 -11.33 -16.57
C ILE A 287 0.28 -11.26 -16.16
N LEU A 288 0.73 -12.24 -15.38
CA LEU A 288 2.13 -12.40 -15.09
C LEU A 288 2.83 -12.66 -16.42
N THR A 289 3.54 -11.65 -16.91
CA THR A 289 4.32 -11.82 -18.11
C THR A 289 5.59 -12.57 -17.75
N SER A 290 6.00 -13.52 -18.59
CA SER A 290 7.28 -14.22 -18.45
C SER A 290 8.43 -13.22 -18.28
N ARG A 291 8.36 -12.07 -18.96
CA ARG A 291 9.31 -10.94 -18.80
C ARG A 291 9.42 -10.46 -17.35
N LYS A 292 8.31 -10.32 -16.62
CA LYS A 292 8.30 -9.86 -15.23
C LYS A 292 9.01 -10.86 -14.31
N ILE A 293 8.73 -12.15 -14.48
CA ILE A 293 9.43 -13.23 -13.75
C ILE A 293 10.94 -13.07 -13.99
N LEU A 294 11.36 -13.09 -15.25
CA LEU A 294 12.76 -13.07 -15.68
C LEU A 294 13.55 -11.82 -15.25
N GLN A 295 12.88 -10.70 -14.97
CA GLN A 295 13.52 -9.43 -14.60
C GLN A 295 13.47 -9.13 -13.12
N GLN A 296 12.42 -9.56 -12.42
CA GLN A 296 12.10 -9.03 -11.09
C GLN A 296 12.13 -10.08 -9.99
N TYR A 297 11.82 -11.35 -10.28
CA TYR A 297 11.71 -12.38 -9.26
C TYR A 297 13.10 -12.85 -8.80
N PRO A 298 13.20 -13.53 -7.64
CA PRO A 298 14.47 -14.00 -7.11
C PRO A 298 15.27 -14.80 -8.14
N TYR A 299 16.59 -14.59 -8.15
CA TYR A 299 17.53 -15.22 -9.08
C TYR A 299 17.27 -16.70 -9.41
N PRO A 300 17.13 -17.62 -8.42
CA PRO A 300 16.89 -19.03 -8.70
C PRO A 300 15.61 -19.29 -9.52
N ILE A 301 14.51 -18.62 -9.18
CA ILE A 301 13.22 -18.76 -9.86
C ILE A 301 13.34 -18.26 -11.28
N SER A 302 13.87 -17.05 -11.46
CA SER A 302 14.02 -16.42 -12.77
C SER A 302 14.93 -17.22 -13.72
N ARG A 303 16.04 -17.77 -13.20
CA ARG A 303 16.99 -18.58 -13.98
C ARG A 303 16.37 -19.90 -14.45
N LEU A 304 15.65 -20.60 -13.59
CA LEU A 304 15.01 -21.88 -13.94
C LEU A 304 13.80 -21.67 -14.85
N TYR A 305 13.04 -20.60 -14.62
CA TYR A 305 11.91 -20.24 -15.49
C TYR A 305 12.41 -19.86 -16.90
N ARG A 306 13.59 -19.22 -17.03
CA ARG A 306 14.24 -19.02 -18.34
C ARG A 306 14.49 -20.35 -19.05
N LYS A 307 15.12 -21.32 -18.36
CA LYS A 307 15.41 -22.64 -18.94
C LYS A 307 14.14 -23.35 -19.41
N PHE A 308 13.05 -23.22 -18.65
CA PHE A 308 11.74 -23.73 -19.05
C PHE A 308 11.25 -23.09 -20.37
N LEU A 309 11.29 -21.76 -20.49
CA LEU A 309 10.86 -21.06 -21.70
C LEU A 309 11.73 -21.40 -22.91
N ASP A 310 13.04 -21.49 -22.72
CA ASP A 310 13.98 -21.83 -23.80
C ASP A 310 13.70 -23.26 -24.36
N LEU A 311 13.26 -24.19 -23.50
CA LEU A 311 12.81 -25.53 -23.91
C LEU A 311 11.42 -25.50 -24.56
N GLN A 312 10.53 -24.62 -24.11
CA GLN A 312 9.20 -24.44 -24.67
C GLN A 312 9.24 -23.89 -26.12
N ASP A 313 10.17 -22.97 -26.37
CA ASP A 313 10.35 -22.33 -27.67
C ASP A 313 11.30 -23.12 -28.61
N GLY A 314 11.98 -24.15 -28.08
CA GLY A 314 13.02 -24.93 -28.78
C GLY A 314 12.48 -26.08 -29.66
N PRO A 315 13.27 -26.55 -30.64
CA PRO A 315 12.87 -27.65 -31.54
C PRO A 315 12.85 -29.04 -30.87
N ASP A 316 13.59 -29.22 -29.78
CA ASP A 316 13.70 -30.46 -28.99
C ASP A 316 12.97 -30.32 -27.65
N SER A 317 11.65 -30.11 -27.71
CA SER A 317 10.79 -29.99 -26.51
C SER A 317 10.77 -31.31 -25.73
N ASP A 318 11.34 -31.29 -24.52
CA ASP A 318 11.27 -32.39 -23.55
C ASP A 318 10.40 -31.98 -22.37
N SER A 319 9.17 -32.49 -22.34
CA SER A 319 8.20 -32.18 -21.29
C SER A 319 8.61 -32.64 -19.90
N ARG A 320 9.43 -33.70 -19.75
CA ARG A 320 9.98 -34.09 -18.45
C ARG A 320 10.93 -33.02 -17.94
N LEU A 321 11.82 -32.54 -18.82
CA LEU A 321 12.78 -31.51 -18.47
C LEU A 321 12.11 -30.16 -18.22
N MET A 322 11.09 -29.81 -19.00
CA MET A 322 10.26 -28.62 -18.79
C MET A 322 9.56 -28.66 -17.43
N LEU A 323 8.87 -29.76 -17.12
CA LEU A 323 8.19 -29.94 -15.84
C LEU A 323 9.19 -29.96 -14.68
N SER A 324 10.37 -30.58 -14.85
CA SER A 324 11.44 -30.55 -13.85
C SER A 324 11.91 -29.13 -13.53
N ASN A 325 12.13 -28.27 -14.54
CA ASN A 325 12.49 -26.87 -14.32
C ASN A 325 11.36 -26.09 -13.61
N LEU A 326 10.10 -26.31 -13.99
CA LEU A 326 8.95 -25.68 -13.31
C LEU A 326 8.81 -26.16 -11.86
N SER A 327 8.96 -27.45 -11.59
CA SER A 327 8.95 -28.02 -10.24
C SER A 327 10.06 -27.44 -9.37
N ARG A 328 11.27 -27.27 -9.91
CA ARG A 328 12.36 -26.60 -9.21
C ARG A 328 12.07 -25.12 -8.95
N CYS A 329 11.44 -24.40 -9.89
CA CYS A 329 10.96 -23.04 -9.64
C CYS A 329 9.98 -23.01 -8.46
N PHE A 330 9.04 -23.95 -8.45
CA PHE A 330 8.04 -24.08 -7.39
C PHE A 330 8.68 -24.41 -6.03
N PHE A 331 9.65 -25.32 -5.97
CA PHE A 331 10.39 -25.63 -4.76
C PHE A 331 11.21 -24.44 -4.21
N HIS A 332 11.88 -23.67 -5.07
CA HIS A 332 12.50 -22.41 -4.63
C HIS A 332 11.47 -21.42 -4.10
N THR A 333 10.29 -21.34 -4.72
CA THR A 333 9.21 -20.47 -4.26
C THR A 333 8.74 -20.86 -2.86
N LEU A 334 8.51 -22.15 -2.60
CA LEU A 334 8.15 -22.66 -1.27
C LEU A 334 9.28 -22.46 -0.25
N GLY A 335 10.52 -22.77 -0.62
CA GLY A 335 11.69 -22.60 0.25
C GLY A 335 11.89 -21.13 0.65
N ILE A 336 11.79 -20.20 -0.30
CA ILE A 336 11.92 -18.76 -0.02
C ILE A 336 10.77 -18.27 0.87
N CYS A 337 9.52 -18.60 0.53
CA CYS A 337 8.36 -18.16 1.30
C CYS A 337 8.36 -18.72 2.73
N GLY A 338 8.69 -20.01 2.89
CA GLY A 338 8.84 -20.62 4.21
C GLY A 338 9.96 -19.98 5.01
N SER A 339 11.12 -19.74 4.40
CA SER A 339 12.25 -19.10 5.09
C SER A 339 11.92 -17.69 5.56
N ILE A 340 11.20 -16.91 4.75
CA ILE A 340 10.72 -15.58 5.17
C ILE A 340 9.77 -15.71 6.36
N LEU A 341 8.78 -16.59 6.28
CA LEU A 341 7.81 -16.82 7.36
C LEU A 341 8.49 -17.25 8.65
N PHE A 342 9.34 -18.28 8.59
CA PHE A 342 9.99 -18.86 9.76
C PHE A 342 10.97 -17.90 10.41
N SER A 343 11.77 -17.16 9.61
CA SER A 343 12.61 -16.09 10.14
C SER A 343 11.78 -14.99 10.82
N ASN A 344 10.61 -14.64 10.27
CA ASN A 344 9.74 -13.67 10.91
C ASN A 344 9.18 -14.19 12.24
N LEU A 345 8.73 -15.44 12.29
CA LEU A 345 8.22 -16.08 13.51
C LEU A 345 9.32 -16.19 14.58
N GLU A 346 10.54 -16.55 14.19
CA GLU A 346 11.69 -16.58 15.08
C GLU A 346 11.99 -15.20 15.66
N SER A 347 11.95 -14.15 14.84
CA SER A 347 12.12 -12.76 15.32
C SER A 347 11.06 -12.33 16.34
N LEU A 348 9.87 -12.93 16.25
CA LEU A 348 8.74 -12.74 17.17
C LEU A 348 8.73 -13.74 18.34
N LYS A 349 9.73 -14.63 18.41
CA LYS A 349 9.84 -15.70 19.40
C LYS A 349 8.64 -16.67 19.39
N ILE A 350 8.01 -16.85 18.23
CA ILE A 350 6.94 -17.82 18.02
C ILE A 350 7.58 -19.12 17.54
N ARG A 351 7.45 -20.18 18.34
CA ARG A 351 8.05 -21.49 18.03
C ARG A 351 7.12 -22.37 17.19
N LEU A 352 7.70 -23.01 16.18
CA LEU A 352 7.11 -24.10 15.41
C LEU A 352 7.93 -25.38 15.69
N PRO A 353 7.38 -26.36 16.43
CA PRO A 353 8.11 -27.58 16.79
C PRO A 353 8.59 -28.40 15.59
N GLY A 354 7.91 -28.34 14.44
CA GLY A 354 8.31 -29.09 13.26
C GLY A 354 9.62 -28.61 12.64
N LEU A 355 10.08 -27.40 12.96
CA LEU A 355 11.36 -26.87 12.45
C LEU A 355 12.60 -27.40 13.18
N ASP A 356 12.43 -28.27 14.19
CA ASP A 356 13.55 -28.83 14.98
C ASP A 356 14.26 -30.02 14.27
N HIS A 357 13.82 -30.42 13.08
CA HIS A 357 14.35 -31.56 12.32
C HIS A 357 14.44 -31.28 10.82
N THR A 358 15.12 -32.16 10.06
CA THR A 358 15.12 -32.12 8.60
C THR A 358 13.74 -32.51 8.07
N LEU A 359 13.26 -31.77 7.08
CA LEU A 359 11.93 -31.84 6.48
C LEU A 359 12.04 -32.21 5.00
N ASP A 360 11.03 -32.90 4.48
CA ASP A 360 10.79 -32.92 3.03
C ASP A 360 9.88 -31.74 2.64
N PHE A 361 9.58 -31.59 1.34
CA PHE A 361 8.73 -30.50 0.88
C PHE A 361 7.26 -30.59 1.34
N ASN A 362 6.76 -31.78 1.70
CA ASN A 362 5.40 -31.90 2.26
C ASN A 362 5.39 -31.35 3.68
N ALA A 363 6.28 -31.85 4.55
CA ALA A 363 6.38 -31.42 5.93
C ALA A 363 6.77 -29.93 6.04
N TRP A 364 7.63 -29.43 5.15
CA TRP A 364 7.92 -28.00 5.04
C TRP A 364 6.67 -27.18 4.71
N THR A 365 5.83 -27.67 3.79
CA THR A 365 4.59 -26.98 3.42
C THR A 365 3.56 -27.01 4.56
N ASP A 366 3.46 -28.13 5.28
CA ASP A 366 2.62 -28.23 6.48
C ASP A 366 3.04 -27.21 7.55
N GLU A 367 4.34 -27.09 7.81
CA GLU A 367 4.88 -26.09 8.74
C GLU A 367 4.68 -24.66 8.25
N ILE A 368 4.68 -24.40 6.94
CA ILE A 368 4.26 -23.10 6.39
C ILE A 368 2.82 -22.83 6.80
N PHE A 369 1.88 -23.72 6.51
CA PHE A 369 0.47 -23.48 6.82
C PHE A 369 0.20 -23.35 8.32
N GLU A 370 0.89 -24.13 9.17
CA GLU A 370 0.82 -23.98 10.63
C GLU A 370 1.35 -22.62 11.08
N GLY A 371 2.49 -22.17 10.53
CA GLY A 371 3.02 -20.83 10.77
C GLY A 371 2.05 -19.73 10.35
N LEU A 372 1.45 -19.83 9.16
CA LEU A 372 0.48 -18.86 8.65
C LEU A 372 -0.80 -18.80 9.51
N ASN A 373 -1.29 -19.95 9.99
CA ASN A 373 -2.41 -20.00 10.93
C ASN A 373 -2.09 -19.24 12.23
N LYS A 374 -0.88 -19.38 12.78
CA LYS A 374 -0.44 -18.62 13.96
C LYS A 374 -0.36 -17.12 13.68
N VAL A 375 0.21 -16.71 12.55
CA VAL A 375 0.27 -15.30 12.14
C VAL A 375 -1.13 -14.71 12.02
N HIS A 376 -2.03 -15.42 11.32
CA HIS A 376 -3.40 -14.98 11.07
C HIS A 376 -4.20 -14.86 12.38
N SER A 377 -4.13 -15.87 13.25
CA SER A 377 -4.84 -15.88 14.54
C SER A 377 -4.34 -14.82 15.52
N LEU A 378 -3.03 -14.49 15.50
CA LEU A 378 -2.45 -13.46 16.35
C LEU A 378 -2.57 -12.05 15.76
N GLY A 379 -3.05 -11.90 14.52
CA GLY A 379 -3.16 -10.61 13.83
C GLY A 379 -1.80 -9.92 13.63
N VAL A 380 -0.75 -10.71 13.43
CA VAL A 380 0.62 -10.23 13.29
C VAL A 380 0.89 -9.84 11.84
N GLU A 381 1.52 -8.68 11.62
CA GLU A 381 2.03 -8.31 10.31
C GLU A 381 3.37 -8.97 10.01
N LEU A 382 3.51 -9.54 8.81
CA LEU A 382 4.76 -10.07 8.29
C LEU A 382 5.55 -9.02 7.51
N THR A 383 6.86 -9.23 7.41
CA THR A 383 7.75 -8.41 6.56
C THR A 383 7.41 -8.54 5.08
N ALA A 384 6.86 -9.70 4.69
CA ALA A 384 6.29 -9.97 3.38
C ALA A 384 4.75 -9.86 3.42
N PRO A 385 4.18 -8.67 3.13
CA PRO A 385 2.73 -8.49 3.09
C PRO A 385 2.09 -9.31 1.98
N GLY A 386 0.90 -9.86 2.24
CA GLY A 386 0.15 -10.69 1.30
C GLY A 386 0.51 -12.18 1.31
N LEU A 387 1.55 -12.59 2.07
CA LEU A 387 1.99 -13.99 2.11
C LEU A 387 0.90 -14.92 2.66
N VAL A 388 0.22 -14.49 3.73
CA VAL A 388 -0.84 -15.26 4.41
C VAL A 388 -2.01 -15.50 3.44
N GLU A 389 -2.53 -14.42 2.86
CA GLU A 389 -3.68 -14.45 1.95
C GLU A 389 -3.38 -15.28 0.70
N SER A 390 -2.19 -15.12 0.13
CA SER A 390 -1.78 -15.83 -1.08
C SER A 390 -1.69 -17.34 -0.86
N PHE A 391 -1.09 -17.78 0.24
CA PHE A 391 -0.98 -19.22 0.55
C PHE A 391 -2.33 -19.86 0.85
N PHE A 392 -3.20 -19.20 1.62
CA PHE A 392 -4.54 -19.73 1.87
C PHE A 392 -5.38 -19.79 0.59
N LEU A 393 -5.29 -18.78 -0.28
CA LEU A 393 -5.97 -18.77 -1.57
C LEU A 393 -5.50 -19.91 -2.48
N HIS A 394 -4.21 -20.27 -2.40
CA HIS A 394 -3.59 -21.26 -3.27
C HIS A 394 -3.38 -22.64 -2.62
N ARG A 395 -3.96 -22.92 -1.45
CA ARG A 395 -3.75 -24.20 -0.73
C ARG A 395 -3.89 -25.43 -1.62
N ASP A 396 -5.04 -25.60 -2.24
CA ASP A 396 -5.31 -26.76 -3.12
C ASP A 396 -4.40 -26.79 -4.35
N ASN A 397 -3.98 -25.61 -4.83
CA ASN A 397 -3.06 -25.52 -5.98
C ASN A 397 -1.64 -25.92 -5.57
N ILE A 398 -1.17 -25.50 -4.41
CA ILE A 398 0.14 -25.87 -3.84
C ILE A 398 0.20 -27.37 -3.61
N GLU A 399 -0.85 -27.97 -3.03
CA GLU A 399 -0.95 -29.42 -2.84
C GLU A 399 -0.89 -30.19 -4.17
N LYS A 400 -1.59 -29.72 -5.21
CA LYS A 400 -1.52 -30.31 -6.56
C LYS A 400 -0.13 -30.19 -7.18
N LEU A 401 0.48 -29.02 -7.10
CA LEU A 401 1.82 -28.76 -7.64
C LEU A 401 2.88 -29.61 -6.91
N LEU A 402 2.77 -29.79 -5.60
CA LEU A 402 3.61 -30.73 -4.82
C LEU A 402 3.48 -32.16 -5.33
N LYS A 403 2.25 -32.65 -5.44
CA LYS A 403 1.97 -34.01 -5.91
C LYS A 403 2.51 -34.26 -7.32
N TRP A 404 2.29 -33.32 -8.25
CA TRP A 404 2.81 -33.44 -9.61
C TRP A 404 4.34 -33.35 -9.66
N SER A 405 4.94 -32.49 -8.84
CA SER A 405 6.40 -32.40 -8.74
C SER A 405 7.03 -33.69 -8.20
N GLN A 406 6.33 -34.42 -7.32
CA GLN A 406 6.77 -35.72 -6.81
C GLN A 406 6.57 -36.84 -7.83
N SER A 407 5.49 -36.81 -8.62
CA SER A 407 5.26 -37.83 -9.65
C SER A 407 6.33 -37.87 -10.76
N LEU A 408 7.17 -36.84 -10.89
CA LEU A 408 8.33 -36.84 -11.79
C LEU A 408 9.38 -37.90 -11.43
N THR A 409 9.43 -38.34 -10.17
CA THR A 409 10.41 -39.33 -9.70
C THR A 409 9.86 -40.76 -9.72
N GLU A 410 8.56 -40.93 -9.87
CA GLU A 410 7.89 -42.23 -9.93
C GLU A 410 7.65 -42.68 -11.38
N GLU A 411 7.76 -43.97 -11.68
CA GLU A 411 7.40 -44.53 -13.00
C GLU A 411 5.87 -44.42 -13.22
N GLY A 412 5.39 -43.26 -13.68
CA GLY A 412 3.97 -42.92 -13.77
C GLY A 412 3.55 -42.07 -14.98
N GLU A 413 2.38 -41.44 -14.87
CA GLU A 413 1.67 -40.71 -15.94
C GLU A 413 2.55 -39.73 -16.74
N PRO A 414 2.30 -39.58 -18.05
CA PRO A 414 3.12 -38.73 -18.90
C PRO A 414 3.06 -37.26 -18.46
N PRO A 415 4.21 -36.57 -18.32
CA PRO A 415 4.32 -35.17 -17.90
C PRO A 415 3.45 -34.20 -18.71
N ASP A 416 3.19 -34.54 -19.98
CA ASP A 416 2.37 -33.76 -20.92
C ASP A 416 0.97 -33.47 -20.39
N ALA A 417 0.37 -34.43 -19.67
CA ALA A 417 -1.01 -34.33 -19.20
C ALA A 417 -1.21 -33.18 -18.22
N TYR A 418 -0.17 -32.81 -17.47
CA TYR A 418 -0.25 -31.82 -16.41
C TYR A 418 0.58 -30.57 -16.68
N MET A 419 1.53 -30.56 -17.63
CA MET A 419 2.46 -29.45 -17.84
C MET A 419 1.77 -28.08 -17.98
N VAL A 420 0.79 -27.96 -18.88
CA VAL A 420 0.07 -26.69 -19.11
C VAL A 420 -0.66 -26.25 -17.85
N THR A 421 -1.31 -27.20 -17.16
CA THR A 421 -2.02 -26.92 -15.91
C THR A 421 -1.07 -26.56 -14.78
N PHE A 422 0.10 -27.21 -14.70
CA PHE A 422 1.15 -26.91 -13.74
C PHE A 422 1.63 -25.47 -13.94
N GLN A 423 2.03 -25.12 -15.16
CA GLN A 423 2.46 -23.77 -15.50
C GLN A 423 1.38 -22.75 -15.12
N TYR A 424 0.13 -23.00 -15.52
CA TYR A 424 -0.98 -22.10 -15.21
C TYR A 424 -1.19 -21.91 -13.70
N LEU A 425 -1.25 -22.99 -12.92
CA LEU A 425 -1.43 -22.89 -11.47
C LEU A 425 -0.24 -22.22 -10.79
N PHE A 426 0.97 -22.50 -11.26
CA PHE A 426 2.20 -21.92 -10.73
C PHE A 426 2.33 -20.43 -11.07
N ASP A 427 2.06 -20.02 -12.31
CA ASP A 427 2.07 -18.61 -12.72
C ASP A 427 1.03 -17.80 -11.93
N ASN A 428 -0.14 -18.37 -11.67
CA ASN A 428 -1.13 -17.74 -10.78
C ASN A 428 -0.62 -17.59 -9.35
N LEU A 429 0.04 -18.61 -8.80
CA LEU A 429 0.67 -18.53 -7.48
C LEU A 429 1.74 -17.43 -7.43
N LEU A 430 2.63 -17.37 -8.44
CA LEU A 430 3.65 -16.33 -8.54
C LEU A 430 3.03 -14.93 -8.67
N THR A 431 1.91 -14.80 -9.38
CA THR A 431 1.17 -13.53 -9.52
C THR A 431 0.75 -13.00 -8.16
N ASP A 432 0.16 -13.86 -7.32
CA ASP A 432 -0.30 -13.47 -5.99
C ASP A 432 0.87 -13.31 -5.01
N LEU A 433 1.99 -14.00 -5.23
CA LEU A 433 3.28 -13.79 -4.54
C LEU A 433 4.14 -12.66 -5.15
N SER A 434 3.53 -11.64 -5.75
CA SER A 434 4.25 -10.52 -6.41
C SER A 434 5.23 -9.76 -5.53
N PHE A 435 5.14 -9.88 -4.20
CA PHE A 435 6.11 -9.31 -3.26
C PHE A 435 7.53 -9.86 -3.50
N LEU A 436 7.67 -11.09 -4.02
CA LEU A 436 8.96 -11.69 -4.38
C LEU A 436 9.67 -10.91 -5.49
N GLY A 437 8.91 -10.26 -6.39
CA GLY A 437 9.47 -9.41 -7.43
C GLY A 437 9.70 -7.95 -7.00
N ARG A 438 9.05 -7.52 -5.91
CA ARG A 438 9.09 -6.14 -5.40
C ARG A 438 10.23 -5.90 -4.42
N TYR A 439 10.38 -6.81 -3.45
CA TYR A 439 11.38 -6.69 -2.39
C TYR A 439 12.67 -7.41 -2.76
N ARG A 440 13.78 -6.97 -2.16
CA ARG A 440 15.11 -7.43 -2.57
C ARG A 440 15.57 -8.58 -1.70
N MET A 441 16.01 -9.66 -2.33
CA MET A 441 16.83 -10.67 -1.67
C MET A 441 18.29 -10.30 -1.84
N VAL A 442 19.00 -10.10 -0.72
CA VAL A 442 20.37 -9.60 -0.72
C VAL A 442 21.26 -10.46 0.16
N TYR A 443 22.42 -10.85 -0.35
CA TYR A 443 23.48 -11.43 0.46
C TYR A 443 24.42 -10.33 0.91
N LEU A 444 24.43 -10.03 2.21
CA LEU A 444 25.31 -9.00 2.77
C LEU A 444 26.74 -9.53 2.86
N LYS A 445 27.68 -8.86 2.18
CA LYS A 445 29.09 -9.24 2.18
C LYS A 445 29.80 -8.78 3.45
N ASP A 446 29.44 -7.60 3.94
CA ASP A 446 30.08 -6.99 5.09
C ASP A 446 29.14 -6.08 5.89
N ALA A 447 29.67 -5.58 7.01
CA ALA A 447 28.96 -4.65 7.89
C ALA A 447 28.91 -3.21 7.35
N ALA A 448 29.58 -2.90 6.22
CA ALA A 448 29.57 -1.60 5.57
C ALA A 448 28.42 -1.44 4.55
N GLY A 449 27.60 -2.48 4.41
CA GLY A 449 26.39 -2.50 3.59
C GLY A 449 26.61 -2.95 2.15
N ASP A 450 27.80 -3.46 1.81
CA ASP A 450 28.06 -4.04 0.49
C ASP A 450 27.35 -5.40 0.38
N ALA A 451 26.66 -5.63 -0.73
CA ALA A 451 25.76 -6.77 -0.89
C ALA A 451 25.67 -7.27 -2.34
N LEU A 452 25.32 -8.55 -2.51
CA LEU A 452 24.86 -9.11 -3.79
C LEU A 452 23.35 -9.17 -3.80
N GLU A 453 22.71 -8.55 -4.79
CA GLU A 453 21.28 -8.68 -5.04
C GLU A 453 20.99 -9.92 -5.91
N LEU A 454 20.10 -10.78 -5.43
CA LEU A 454 19.68 -12.02 -6.09
C LEU A 454 18.38 -11.75 -6.86
N ARG A 455 18.45 -11.10 -8.02
CA ARG A 455 17.26 -10.66 -8.77
C ARG A 455 17.34 -10.90 -10.27
N GLY A 456 16.24 -11.36 -10.86
CA GLY A 456 16.16 -11.63 -12.28
C GLY A 456 17.17 -12.71 -12.69
N GLN A 457 17.82 -12.57 -13.83
CA GLN A 457 18.73 -13.61 -14.34
C GLN A 457 20.19 -13.44 -13.90
N HIS A 458 20.50 -12.44 -13.06
CA HIS A 458 21.88 -12.10 -12.70
C HIS A 458 22.02 -11.79 -11.21
N LEU A 459 23.25 -11.94 -10.71
CA LEU A 459 23.64 -11.41 -9.41
C LEU A 459 24.26 -10.04 -9.64
N THR A 460 23.73 -9.01 -8.97
CA THR A 460 24.21 -7.63 -9.14
C THR A 460 24.81 -7.11 -7.84
N GLU A 461 25.99 -6.51 -7.95
CA GLU A 461 26.60 -5.76 -6.85
C GLU A 461 25.72 -4.56 -6.47
N MET A 462 25.49 -4.38 -5.18
CA MET A 462 24.81 -3.21 -4.67
C MET A 462 25.38 -2.82 -3.30
N ARG A 463 25.11 -1.58 -2.90
CA ARG A 463 25.42 -1.09 -1.57
C ARG A 463 24.19 -0.47 -0.95
N ILE A 464 23.88 -0.84 0.29
CA ILE A 464 22.85 -0.15 1.07
C ILE A 464 23.42 1.22 1.48
N LEU A 465 22.81 2.30 0.99
CA LEU A 465 23.39 3.63 1.07
C LEU A 465 23.35 4.20 2.51
N PRO A 466 24.33 5.02 2.92
CA PRO A 466 24.33 5.68 4.23
C PRO A 466 23.06 6.48 4.54
N SER A 467 22.44 7.12 3.55
CA SER A 467 21.15 7.82 3.70
C SER A 467 19.99 6.89 4.05
N GLN A 468 20.04 5.63 3.62
CA GLN A 468 19.09 4.59 4.04
C GLN A 468 19.40 4.08 5.46
N MET A 469 20.68 4.13 5.86
CA MET A 469 21.19 3.70 7.16
C MET A 469 21.03 4.72 8.30
N GLU A 470 20.51 5.93 8.05
CA GLU A 470 20.16 6.90 9.10
C GLU A 470 19.19 6.31 10.15
N ASN A 471 18.46 5.26 9.77
CA ASN A 471 17.74 4.41 10.70
C ASN A 471 18.71 3.54 11.53
N VAL A 472 18.82 3.85 12.82
CA VAL A 472 19.67 3.13 13.80
C VAL A 472 19.35 1.63 13.87
N GLN A 473 18.08 1.24 13.71
CA GLN A 473 17.68 -0.17 13.74
C GLN A 473 18.17 -0.91 12.48
N LEU A 474 18.01 -0.32 11.30
CA LEU A 474 18.50 -0.91 10.05
C LEU A 474 20.02 -1.06 10.07
N SER A 475 20.75 -0.02 10.49
CA SER A 475 22.21 -0.06 10.66
C SER A 475 22.65 -1.23 11.56
N ARG A 476 21.97 -1.41 12.70
CA ARG A 476 22.25 -2.52 13.62
C ARG A 476 21.95 -3.88 13.00
N SER A 477 20.86 -4.00 12.23
CA SER A 477 20.52 -5.25 11.53
C SER A 477 21.55 -5.60 10.46
N ILE A 478 22.00 -4.64 9.67
CA ILE A 478 23.06 -4.84 8.65
C ILE A 478 24.34 -5.35 9.31
N MET A 479 24.80 -4.69 10.38
CA MET A 479 26.02 -5.10 11.10
C MET A 479 25.93 -6.54 11.65
N LYS A 480 24.74 -6.95 12.12
CA LYS A 480 24.52 -8.31 12.65
C LYS A 480 24.39 -9.37 11.56
N SER A 481 24.01 -8.96 10.36
CA SER A 481 23.72 -9.86 9.25
C SER A 481 24.81 -9.87 8.17
N ALA A 482 26.00 -9.36 8.46
CA ALA A 482 27.16 -9.54 7.61
C ALA A 482 27.44 -11.04 7.36
N GLY A 483 27.63 -11.42 6.10
CA GLY A 483 27.78 -12.80 5.66
C GLY A 483 26.47 -13.60 5.60
N GLN A 484 25.30 -12.93 5.72
CA GLN A 484 23.99 -13.59 5.74
C GLN A 484 23.15 -13.21 4.53
N LEU A 485 22.29 -14.15 4.13
CA LEU A 485 21.23 -13.89 3.17
C LEU A 485 20.06 -13.22 3.88
N CYS A 486 19.56 -12.14 3.30
CA CYS A 486 18.53 -11.31 3.91
C CYS A 486 17.41 -10.98 2.93
N PHE A 487 16.22 -10.81 3.48
CA PHE A 487 15.09 -10.19 2.82
C PHE A 487 15.07 -8.70 3.20
N PHE A 488 15.28 -7.84 2.21
CA PHE A 488 15.33 -6.39 2.40
C PHE A 488 14.07 -5.73 1.86
N ASN A 489 13.25 -5.24 2.80
CA ASN A 489 12.10 -4.41 2.49
C ASN A 489 12.57 -2.95 2.47
N THR A 490 12.85 -2.45 1.26
CA THR A 490 13.35 -1.08 1.04
C THR A 490 12.39 -0.02 1.55
N SER A 491 11.07 -0.21 1.36
CA SER A 491 10.04 0.75 1.78
C SER A 491 9.96 0.89 3.30
N ARG A 492 9.96 -0.24 4.02
CA ARG A 492 9.92 -0.26 5.49
C ARG A 492 11.31 -0.04 6.13
N ARG A 493 12.36 0.14 5.31
CA ARG A 493 13.77 0.19 5.73
C ARG A 493 14.11 -0.92 6.73
N SER A 494 13.60 -2.13 6.47
CA SER A 494 13.74 -3.28 7.36
C SER A 494 14.46 -4.43 6.67
N LEU A 495 15.27 -5.13 7.45
CA LEU A 495 16.10 -6.23 6.99
C LEU A 495 15.82 -7.45 7.87
N LEU A 496 15.44 -8.56 7.25
CA LEU A 496 15.18 -9.84 7.90
C LEU A 496 16.23 -10.85 7.44
N SER A 497 17.01 -11.39 8.38
CA SER A 497 17.95 -12.47 8.06
C SER A 497 17.19 -13.76 7.75
N LEU A 498 17.52 -14.39 6.62
CA LEU A 498 16.97 -15.68 6.18
C LEU A 498 17.91 -16.83 6.50
N SER A 499 19.17 -16.57 6.87
CA SER A 499 20.22 -17.56 7.12
C SER A 499 19.87 -18.72 8.09
N PRO A 500 18.96 -18.58 9.07
CA PRO A 500 18.52 -19.74 9.85
C PRO A 500 17.85 -20.83 9.00
N TYR A 501 17.16 -20.44 7.91
CA TYR A 501 16.32 -21.33 7.11
C TYR A 501 16.74 -21.41 5.63
N MET A 502 17.48 -20.43 5.12
CA MET A 502 17.99 -20.37 3.76
C MET A 502 19.31 -19.61 3.69
N ARG A 503 20.32 -20.23 3.07
CA ARG A 503 21.67 -19.67 2.91
C ARG A 503 22.00 -19.50 1.45
N PHE A 504 22.91 -18.57 1.16
CA PHE A 504 23.45 -18.37 -0.18
C PHE A 504 24.96 -18.60 -0.14
N ASP A 505 25.44 -19.47 -1.02
CA ASP A 505 26.87 -19.65 -1.28
C ASP A 505 27.29 -18.73 -2.43
N PRO A 506 28.06 -17.66 -2.18
CA PRO A 506 28.49 -16.75 -3.23
C PRO A 506 29.53 -17.34 -4.18
N SER A 507 30.23 -18.42 -3.80
CA SER A 507 31.24 -19.07 -4.63
C SER A 507 30.60 -19.94 -5.70
N GLU A 508 29.66 -20.79 -5.29
CA GLU A 508 28.88 -21.66 -6.20
C GLU A 508 27.67 -20.95 -6.81
N ARG A 509 27.29 -19.78 -6.26
CA ARG A 509 26.10 -18.99 -6.65
C ARG A 509 24.79 -19.76 -6.45
N GLU A 510 24.73 -20.54 -5.37
CA GLU A 510 23.61 -21.42 -5.07
C GLU A 510 22.89 -21.06 -3.78
N LEU A 511 21.60 -21.36 -3.73
CA LEU A 511 20.83 -21.36 -2.49
C LEU A 511 20.81 -22.75 -1.88
N GLN A 512 20.90 -22.78 -0.55
CA GLN A 512 20.81 -23.97 0.26
C GLN A 512 19.70 -23.79 1.28
N TYR A 513 18.92 -24.85 1.47
CA TYR A 513 17.81 -24.89 2.43
C TYR A 513 18.14 -25.97 3.48
N PRO A 514 18.83 -25.61 4.59
CA PRO A 514 19.42 -26.59 5.50
C PRO A 514 18.41 -27.57 6.09
N LEU A 515 17.20 -27.10 6.39
CA LEU A 515 16.13 -27.97 6.91
C LEU A 515 15.53 -28.86 5.83
N LEU A 516 15.56 -28.49 4.55
CA LEU A 516 15.06 -29.33 3.46
C LEU A 516 16.11 -30.35 2.96
N GLY A 517 17.39 -30.18 3.35
CA GLY A 517 18.49 -30.95 2.76
C GLY A 517 18.61 -30.75 1.24
N TRP A 518 18.07 -29.64 0.72
CA TRP A 518 17.95 -29.37 -0.72
C TRP A 518 18.81 -28.18 -1.14
N SER A 519 19.46 -28.30 -2.30
CA SER A 519 20.24 -27.27 -2.97
C SER A 519 19.87 -27.18 -4.45
N ASP A 520 20.28 -26.10 -5.12
CA ASP A 520 19.90 -25.84 -6.51
C ASP A 520 20.38 -26.97 -7.47
N GLU A 521 21.48 -27.68 -7.22
CA GLU A 521 21.91 -28.83 -8.05
C GLU A 521 21.36 -30.21 -7.64
N ALA A 522 20.69 -30.33 -6.49
CA ALA A 522 20.09 -31.58 -5.99
C ALA A 522 18.68 -31.78 -6.54
#